data_AF-A0A0F6ICD4-F1
#
_entry.id   AF-A0A0F6ICD4-F1
#
_cell.length_a   1.000
_cell.length_b   1.000
_cell.length_c   1.000
_cell.angle_alpha   90.00
_cell.angle_beta   90.00
_cell.angle_gamma   90.00
#
_symmetry.space_group_name_H-M   'P 1'
#
loop_
_entity.id
_entity.type
_entity.pdbx_description
1 polymer ?
#
loop_
_entity_poly.entity_id
_entity_poly.type
_entity_poly.pdbx_seq_one_letter_code
_entity_poly.pdbx_strand_id
1 'polypeptide(L)' 'MGYSRDSFYRFQELYEKEGELALQDLSRRKPNHKNRIEPEKEEAVKKIAIDFPAYGQQRESNELKKQGIIVAPATCMGSS' A
#
# COMPACT_ATOMS: atom_id res chain seq x y z
N MET A 1 -18.55 18.28 -11.35
CA MET A 1 -17.46 17.46 -11.93
C MET A 1 -16.23 18.36 -12.05
N GLY A 2 -15.43 18.43 -10.99
CA GLY A 2 -14.37 19.42 -10.85
C GLY A 2 -13.02 18.86 -11.28
N TYR A 3 -12.70 18.96 -12.57
CA TYR A 3 -11.32 18.89 -13.01
C TYR A 3 -10.81 20.33 -13.06
N SER A 4 -9.87 20.67 -12.17
CA SER A 4 -9.20 21.98 -12.20
C SER A 4 -8.49 22.14 -13.55
N ARG A 5 -8.58 23.33 -14.16
CA ARG A 5 -8.00 23.68 -15.47
C ARG A 5 -6.52 23.25 -15.61
N ASP A 6 -5.79 23.29 -14.50
CA ASP A 6 -4.39 22.88 -14.39
C ASP A 6 -4.17 21.38 -14.64
N SER A 7 -5.09 20.51 -14.20
CA SER A 7 -5.02 19.08 -14.46
C SER A 7 -5.22 18.77 -15.94
N PHE A 8 -6.13 19.50 -16.61
CA PHE A 8 -6.40 19.30 -18.04
C PHE A 8 -5.16 19.58 -18.91
N TYR A 9 -4.48 20.71 -18.70
CA TYR A 9 -3.28 21.03 -19.48
C TYR A 9 -2.10 20.15 -19.13
N ARG A 10 -1.96 19.67 -17.88
CA ARG A 10 -0.94 18.67 -17.54
C ARG A 10 -1.12 17.37 -18.32
N PHE A 11 -2.35 16.88 -18.45
CA PHE A 11 -2.63 15.69 -19.26
C PHE A 11 -2.42 15.95 -20.75
N GLN A 12 -2.74 17.16 -21.24
CA GLN A 12 -2.51 17.53 -22.64
C GLN A 12 -1.02 17.61 -22.99
N GLU A 13 -0.21 18.27 -22.15
CA GLU A 13 1.24 18.37 -22.38
C GLU A 13 1.95 17.01 -22.32
N LEU A 14 1.53 16.12 -21.42
CA LEU A 14 2.05 14.75 -21.33
C LEU A 14 1.70 13.94 -22.58
N TYR A 15 0.50 14.13 -23.12
CA TYR A 15 0.06 13.50 -24.36
C TYR A 15 0.85 13.99 -25.58
N GLU A 16 1.12 15.30 -25.65
CA GLU A 16 1.91 15.90 -26.73
C GLU A 16 3.40 15.53 -26.67
N LYS A 17 3.96 15.28 -25.47
CA LYS A 17 5.39 14.97 -25.29
C LYS A 17 5.74 13.48 -25.37
N GLU A 18 4.91 12.58 -24.85
CA GLU A 18 5.26 11.15 -24.72
C GLU A 18 4.21 10.18 -25.31
N GLY A 19 3.16 10.69 -25.97
CA GLY A 19 2.11 9.87 -26.59
C GLY A 19 1.33 9.00 -25.60
N GLU A 20 0.59 8.01 -26.11
CA GLU A 20 -0.29 7.15 -25.29
C GLU A 20 0.46 6.31 -24.23
N LEU A 21 1.77 6.11 -24.39
CA LEU A 21 2.59 5.26 -23.53
C LEU A 21 2.89 5.89 -22.15
N ALA A 22 3.02 7.22 -22.05
CA ALA A 22 3.26 7.88 -20.77
C ALA A 22 2.03 7.92 -19.86
N LEU A 23 0.83 7.90 -20.43
CA LEU A 23 -0.40 7.83 -19.65
C LEU A 23 -0.50 6.50 -18.88
N GLN A 24 0.04 5.41 -19.45
CA GLN A 24 0.13 4.12 -18.77
C GLN A 24 1.10 4.14 -17.59
N ASP A 25 2.24 4.83 -17.70
CA ASP A 25 3.22 4.89 -16.60
C ASP A 25 2.73 5.77 -15.44
N LEU A 26 1.97 6.83 -15.73
CA LEU A 26 1.35 7.68 -14.70
C LEU A 26 0.29 6.94 -13.85
N SER A 27 -0.38 5.94 -14.45
CA SER A 27 -1.38 5.11 -13.76
C SER A 27 -0.75 4.11 -12.78
N ARG A 28 0.55 3.81 -12.94
CA ARG A 28 1.29 3.04 -11.95
C ARG A 28 1.58 3.96 -10.77
N ARG A 29 0.64 4.03 -9.82
CA ARG A 29 0.92 4.55 -8.48
C ARG A 29 2.21 3.91 -7.98
N LYS A 30 3.32 4.64 -8.07
CA LYS A 30 4.60 4.19 -7.52
C LYS A 30 4.33 3.87 -6.05
N PRO A 31 4.59 2.62 -5.61
CA PRO A 31 4.39 2.26 -4.21
C PRO A 31 5.14 3.28 -3.35
N ASN A 32 4.41 3.95 -2.45
CA ASN A 32 5.02 4.99 -1.64
C ASN A 32 6.04 4.32 -0.72
N HIS A 33 7.32 4.66 -0.87
CA HIS A 33 8.40 4.06 -0.08
C HIS A 33 8.20 4.25 1.43
N LYS A 34 7.42 5.28 1.84
CA LYS A 34 7.02 5.50 3.24
C LYS A 34 6.09 4.44 3.82
N ASN A 35 5.36 3.70 2.97
CA ASN A 35 4.55 2.56 3.39
C ASN A 35 5.34 1.24 3.35
N ARG A 36 6.65 1.28 3.10
CA ARG A 36 7.50 0.09 3.10
C ARG A 36 7.77 -0.32 4.54
N ILE A 37 7.00 -1.28 5.02
CA ILE A 37 7.31 -2.03 6.23
C ILE A 37 8.55 -2.88 5.96
N GLU A 38 9.40 -3.04 6.98
CA GLU A 38 10.56 -3.92 6.88
C GLU A 38 10.11 -5.34 6.50
N PRO A 39 10.81 -6.00 5.55
CA PRO A 39 10.39 -7.31 5.05
C PRO A 39 10.25 -8.34 6.18
N GLU A 40 11.09 -8.26 7.21
CA GLU A 40 11.01 -9.10 8.41
C GLU A 40 9.68 -8.94 9.17
N LYS A 41 9.16 -7.71 9.25
CA LYS A 41 7.86 -7.44 9.89
C LYS A 41 6.71 -7.95 9.04
N GLU A 42 6.82 -7.86 7.71
CA GLU A 42 5.82 -8.41 6.79
C GLU A 42 5.77 -9.95 6.86
N GLU A 43 6.92 -10.61 6.95
CA GLU A 43 6.99 -12.06 7.14
C GLU A 43 6.42 -12.50 8.49
N ALA A 44 6.68 -11.74 9.56
CA ALA A 44 6.10 -12.04 10.87
C ALA A 44 4.57 -11.92 10.88
N VAL A 45 4.01 -10.89 10.22
CA VAL A 45 2.57 -10.74 10.02
C VAL A 45 2.01 -11.94 9.25
N LYS A 46 2.63 -12.33 8.13
CA LYS A 46 2.19 -13.49 7.32
C LYS A 46 2.22 -14.80 8.10
N LYS A 47 3.26 -15.04 8.90
CA LYS A 47 3.34 -16.25 9.74
C LYS A 47 2.19 -16.33 10.72
N ILE A 48 1.91 -15.25 11.46
CA ILE A 48 0.81 -15.23 12.43
C ILE A 48 -0.55 -15.40 11.74
N ALA A 49 -0.75 -14.79 10.56
CA ALA A 49 -1.97 -14.97 9.79
C ALA A 49 -2.19 -16.42 9.34
N ILE A 50 -1.10 -17.14 9.02
CA ILE A 50 -1.15 -18.57 8.62
C ILE A 50 -1.33 -19.48 9.83
N ASP A 51 -0.58 -19.26 10.91
CA ASP A 51 -0.64 -20.08 12.14
C ASP A 51 -1.96 -19.88 12.89
N PHE A 52 -2.52 -18.66 12.86
CA PHE A 52 -3.73 -18.28 13.58
C PHE A 52 -4.72 -17.52 12.69
N PRO A 53 -5.35 -18.19 11.71
CA PRO A 53 -6.28 -17.54 10.77
C PRO A 53 -7.54 -16.95 11.44
N ALA A 54 -7.82 -17.38 12.68
CA ALA A 54 -8.91 -16.83 13.49
C ALA A 54 -8.56 -15.52 14.21
N TYR A 55 -7.31 -15.04 14.10
CA TYR A 55 -6.92 -13.76 14.68
C TYR A 55 -7.37 -12.62 13.78
N GLY A 56 -8.20 -11.74 14.32
CA GLY A 56 -8.49 -10.46 13.67
C GLY A 56 -7.32 -9.48 13.81
N GLN A 57 -7.35 -8.43 13.00
CA GLN A 57 -6.30 -7.40 12.89
C GLN A 57 -5.75 -6.89 14.25
N GLN A 58 -6.64 -6.70 15.23
CA GLN A 58 -6.26 -6.18 16.55
C GLN A 58 -5.57 -7.23 17.44
N ARG A 59 -5.88 -8.52 17.27
CA ARG A 59 -5.19 -9.61 17.97
C ARG A 59 -3.83 -9.89 17.37
N GLU A 60 -3.71 -9.91 16.05
CA GLU A 60 -2.42 -10.06 15.35
C GLU A 60 -1.45 -8.94 15.73
N SER A 61 -1.91 -7.68 15.69
CA SER A 61 -1.10 -6.53 16.10
C SER A 61 -0.61 -6.63 17.55
N ASN A 62 -1.45 -7.14 18.46
CA ASN A 62 -1.06 -7.33 19.85
C ASN A 62 -0.03 -8.46 20.04
N GLU A 63 -0.14 -9.56 19.32
CA GLU A 63 0.88 -10.62 19.38
C GLU A 63 2.20 -10.18 18.77
N LEU A 64 2.16 -9.47 17.64
CA LEU A 64 3.37 -8.88 17.07
C LEU A 64 4.02 -7.89 18.02
N LYS A 65 3.21 -7.09 18.73
CA LYS A 65 3.70 -6.16 19.75
C LYS A 65 4.39 -6.88 20.90
N LYS A 66 3.90 -8.05 21.34
CA LYS A 66 4.57 -8.88 22.36
C LYS A 66 5.92 -9.42 21.88
N GLN A 67 6.05 -9.67 20.58
CA GLN A 67 7.30 -10.08 19.94
C GLN A 67 8.25 -8.90 19.64
N GLY A 68 7.89 -7.67 20.06
CA GLY A 68 8.67 -6.46 19.83
C GLY A 68 8.43 -5.80 18.46
N ILE A 69 7.51 -6.33 17.66
CA ILE A 69 7.17 -5.83 16.32
C ILE A 69 5.92 -4.94 16.43
N ILE A 70 6.13 -3.63 16.37
CA ILE A 70 5.03 -2.67 16.39
C ILE A 70 4.53 -2.45 14.97
N VAL A 71 3.36 -3.00 14.67
CA VAL A 71 2.63 -2.77 13.42
C VAL A 71 1.21 -2.31 13.71
N ALA A 72 0.72 -1.39 12.89
CA ALA A 72 -0.65 -0.93 12.99
C ALA A 72 -1.62 -2.08 12.63
N PRO A 73 -2.81 -2.14 13.25
CA PRO A 73 -3.80 -3.17 12.92
C PRO A 73 -4.20 -3.13 11.43
N ALA A 74 -4.29 -1.93 10.84
CA ALA A 74 -4.56 -1.76 9.40
C ALA A 74 -3.47 -2.33 8.48
N THR A 75 -2.28 -2.63 9.00
CA THR A 75 -1.20 -3.31 8.27
C THR A 75 -1.42 -4.82 8.21
N CYS A 76 -2.14 -5.40 9.18
CA CYS A 76 -2.44 -6.83 9.25
C CYS A 76 -3.65 -7.20 8.35
N MET A 77 -3.88 -6.45 7.27
CA MET A 77 -5.01 -6.67 6.35
C MET A 77 -4.82 -7.99 5.58
N GLY A 78 -5.49 -9.05 6.02
CA GLY A 78 -5.42 -10.36 5.35
C GLY A 78 -6.30 -11.47 5.92
N SER A 79 -7.20 -11.21 6.87
CA SER A 79 -8.12 -12.21 7.42
C SER A 79 -9.57 -11.89 7.06
N SER A 80 -9.91 -11.96 5.77
CA SER A 80 -11.29 -12.09 5.26
C SER A 80 -11.27 -12.79 3.91
#